data_AF-A0A067G4C5-F1
#
_entry.id   AF-A0A067G4C5-F1
#
_cell.length_a   1.000
_cell.length_b   1.000
_cell.length_c   1.000
_cell.angle_alpha   90.00
_cell.angle_beta   90.00
_cell.angle_gamma   90.00
#
_symmetry.space_group_name_H-M   'P 1'
#
loop_
_entity.id
_entity.type
_entity.pdbx_description
1 polymer ?
#
loop_
_entity_poly.entity_id
_entity_poly.type
_entity_poly.pdbx_seq_one_letter_code
_entity_poly.pdbx_strand_id
1 'polypeptide(L)'
;MEAVTIYLSIYFCLLFLLVLIRFINKLWWNPIWTQSQMRSQGIKGPSYKFIHGNTKEIINMTNEIMSSPMELTHQIFPRVYPHVYSWIKLYGTNFLMWNGLQPQLVVAEPDLIKEILNDKDRAYPKREPTNFIKKFLGDGLVTTQGEKWFKQRKLANHAFHVETLKVNA
;
A
#
# COMPACT_ATOMS: atom_id res chain seq x y z
N MET A 1 4.71 -37.90 37.29
CA MET A 1 5.40 -37.21 36.17
C MET A 1 4.61 -37.30 34.88
N GLU A 2 3.98 -38.44 34.57
CA GLU A 2 3.21 -38.66 33.33
C GLU A 2 2.00 -37.74 33.12
N ALA A 3 1.21 -37.47 34.17
CA ALA A 3 0.09 -36.53 34.04
C ALA A 3 0.56 -35.13 33.64
N VAL A 4 1.68 -34.66 34.22
CA VAL A 4 2.26 -33.34 33.94
C VAL A 4 2.77 -33.27 32.49
N THR A 5 3.42 -34.32 31.98
CA THR A 5 3.88 -34.35 30.59
C THR A 5 2.71 -34.36 29.60
N ILE A 6 1.62 -35.07 29.92
CA ILE A 6 0.39 -35.05 29.12
C ILE A 6 -0.22 -33.65 29.07
N TYR A 7 -0.39 -32.98 30.22
CA TYR A 7 -0.95 -31.62 30.25
C TYR A 7 -0.10 -30.61 29.48
N LEU A 8 1.24 -30.68 29.61
CA LEU A 8 2.14 -29.83 28.85
C LEU A 8 2.03 -30.08 27.34
N SER A 9 1.97 -31.35 26.92
CA SER A 9 1.79 -31.72 25.51
C SER A 9 0.50 -31.14 24.92
N ILE A 10 -0.63 -31.31 25.61
CA ILE A 10 -1.93 -30.74 25.19
C ILE A 10 -1.85 -29.22 25.06
N TYR A 11 -1.24 -28.55 26.05
CA TYR A 11 -1.08 -27.10 26.02
C TYR A 11 -0.27 -26.64 24.79
N PHE A 12 0.86 -27.28 24.49
CA PHE A 12 1.64 -26.97 23.29
C PHE A 12 0.89 -27.27 22.00
N CYS A 13 0.13 -28.36 21.92
CA CYS A 13 -0.72 -28.67 20.78
C CYS A 13 -1.78 -27.59 20.54
N LEU A 14 -2.45 -27.12 21.60
CA LEU A 14 -3.43 -26.05 21.50
C LEU A 14 -2.78 -24.73 21.05
N LEU A 15 -1.62 -24.37 21.59
CA LEU A 15 -0.87 -23.20 21.14
C LEU A 15 -0.49 -23.29 19.66
N PHE A 16 0.01 -24.45 19.22
CA PHE A 16 0.35 -24.69 17.82
C PHE A 16 -0.86 -24.53 16.91
N LEU A 17 -2.00 -25.13 17.29
CA LEU A 17 -3.25 -25.04 16.54
C LEU A 17 -3.74 -23.59 16.45
N LEU A 18 -3.67 -22.81 17.53
CA LEU A 18 -4.01 -21.38 17.52
C LEU A 18 -3.12 -20.58 16.56
N VAL A 19 -1.81 -20.84 16.56
CA VAL A 19 -0.86 -20.21 15.63
C VAL A 19 -1.18 -20.60 14.18
N LEU A 20 -1.46 -21.87 13.91
CA LEU A 20 -1.82 -22.37 12.59
C LEU A 20 -3.11 -21.75 12.07
N ILE A 21 -4.14 -21.63 12.91
CA ILE A 21 -5.40 -20.95 12.56
C ILE A 21 -5.15 -19.50 12.20
N ARG A 22 -4.38 -18.77 13.03
CA ARG A 22 -4.02 -17.37 12.74
C ARG A 22 -3.25 -17.24 11.42
N PHE A 23 -2.35 -18.19 11.14
CA PHE A 23 -1.58 -18.22 9.91
C PHE A 23 -2.47 -18.45 8.68
N ILE A 24 -3.35 -19.47 8.71
CA ILE A 24 -4.30 -19.76 7.63
C ILE A 24 -5.23 -18.57 7.41
N ASN A 25 -5.76 -17.99 8.50
CA ASN A 25 -6.65 -16.84 8.39
C ASN A 25 -5.95 -15.64 7.73
N LYS A 26 -4.70 -15.36 8.13
CA LYS A 26 -3.94 -14.23 7.60
C LYS A 26 -3.50 -14.43 6.14
N LEU A 27 -3.04 -15.62 5.77
CA LEU A 27 -2.46 -15.87 4.44
C LEU A 27 -3.46 -16.32 3.39
N TRP A 28 -4.57 -16.93 3.81
CA TRP A 28 -5.52 -17.58 2.90
C TRP A 28 -6.92 -17.00 3.04
N TRP A 29 -7.53 -17.06 4.23
CA TRP A 29 -8.93 -16.67 4.40
C TRP A 29 -9.16 -15.18 4.17
N ASN A 30 -8.44 -14.32 4.89
CA ASN A 30 -8.64 -12.87 4.83
C ASN A 30 -8.41 -12.30 3.43
N PRO A 31 -7.35 -12.69 2.67
CA PRO A 31 -7.18 -12.19 1.31
C PRO A 31 -8.30 -12.59 0.36
N ILE A 32 -8.71 -13.87 0.38
CA ILE A 32 -9.78 -14.37 -0.50
C ILE A 32 -11.12 -13.71 -0.14
N TRP A 33 -11.42 -13.63 1.15
CA TRP A 33 -12.64 -12.97 1.62
C TRP A 33 -12.67 -11.50 1.20
N THR A 34 -11.60 -10.75 1.44
CA THR A 34 -11.49 -9.34 1.02
C THR A 34 -11.66 -9.18 -0.49
N GLN A 35 -11.03 -10.03 -1.30
CA GLN A 35 -11.19 -10.00 -2.76
C GLN A 35 -12.63 -10.28 -3.18
N SER A 36 -13.29 -11.23 -2.52
CA SER A 36 -14.70 -11.55 -2.79
C SER A 36 -15.62 -10.38 -2.44
N GLN A 37 -15.39 -9.71 -1.30
CA GLN A 37 -16.16 -8.55 -0.90
C GLN A 37 -16.01 -7.40 -1.90
N MET A 38 -14.78 -7.07 -2.31
CA MET A 38 -14.54 -6.05 -3.32
C MET A 38 -15.21 -6.40 -4.66
N ARG A 39 -15.14 -7.67 -5.07
CA ARG A 39 -15.80 -8.14 -6.30
C ARG A 39 -17.32 -7.99 -6.23
N SER A 40 -17.93 -8.22 -5.08
CA SER A 40 -19.38 -8.03 -4.88
C SER A 40 -19.81 -6.57 -5.01
N GLN A 41 -18.90 -5.63 -4.77
CA GLN A 41 -19.10 -4.19 -4.97
C GLN A 41 -18.74 -3.74 -6.40
N GLY A 42 -18.43 -4.67 -7.30
CA GLY A 42 -18.04 -4.37 -8.69
C GLY A 42 -16.55 -4.06 -8.89
N ILE A 43 -15.74 -4.03 -7.81
CA ILE A 43 -14.30 -3.75 -7.89
C ILE A 43 -13.57 -5.03 -8.31
N LYS A 44 -13.08 -5.05 -9.55
CA LYS A 44 -12.30 -6.15 -10.12
C LYS A 44 -10.81 -5.96 -9.85
N GLY A 45 -9.99 -6.91 -10.27
CA GLY A 45 -8.54 -6.84 -10.15
C GLY A 45 -7.86 -8.19 -10.31
N PRO A 46 -6.52 -8.22 -10.40
CA PRO A 46 -5.77 -9.47 -10.41
C PRO A 46 -6.05 -10.32 -9.17
N SER A 47 -6.02 -11.65 -9.32
CA SER A 47 -6.17 -12.58 -8.21
C SER A 47 -5.03 -12.45 -7.20
N TYR A 48 -5.33 -12.54 -5.91
CA TYR A 48 -4.32 -12.73 -4.88
C TYR A 48 -3.51 -14.01 -5.15
N LYS A 49 -2.17 -13.94 -5.03
CA LYS A 49 -1.28 -15.11 -5.06
C LYS A 49 -0.66 -15.30 -3.69
N PHE A 50 -0.59 -16.56 -3.23
CA PHE A 50 -0.17 -16.90 -1.87
C PHE A 50 1.18 -16.26 -1.48
N ILE A 51 1.21 -15.62 -0.31
CA ILE A 51 2.34 -14.89 0.30
C ILE A 51 2.72 -13.58 -0.42
N HIS A 52 2.83 -13.60 -1.75
CA HIS A 52 3.45 -12.51 -2.51
C HIS A 52 2.44 -11.58 -3.19
N GLY A 53 1.14 -11.90 -3.16
CA GLY A 53 0.13 -11.12 -3.86
C GLY A 53 0.48 -10.99 -5.34
N ASN A 54 0.48 -9.76 -5.84
CA ASN A 54 0.86 -9.46 -7.21
C ASN A 54 2.31 -8.95 -7.34
N THR A 55 3.08 -8.89 -6.25
CA THR A 55 4.41 -8.26 -6.23
C THR A 55 5.38 -8.85 -7.26
N LYS A 56 5.41 -10.18 -7.43
CA LYS A 56 6.28 -10.82 -8.45
C LYS A 56 5.90 -10.44 -9.87
N GLU A 57 4.61 -10.34 -10.16
CA GLU A 57 4.10 -9.94 -11.47
C GLU A 57 4.43 -8.48 -11.76
N ILE A 58 4.25 -7.61 -10.76
CA ILE A 58 4.63 -6.19 -10.82
C ILE A 58 6.13 -6.05 -11.10
N ILE A 59 6.98 -6.79 -10.39
CA ILE A 59 8.45 -6.75 -10.61
C ILE A 59 8.79 -7.20 -12.03
N ASN A 60 8.18 -8.28 -12.53
CA ASN A 60 8.44 -8.76 -13.88
C ASN A 60 8.04 -7.73 -14.94
N MET A 61 6.83 -7.16 -14.85
CA MET A 61 6.37 -6.10 -15.76
C MET A 61 7.29 -4.87 -15.73
N THR A 62 7.76 -4.48 -14.54
CA THR A 62 8.70 -3.36 -14.39
C THR A 62 10.04 -3.69 -15.02
N ASN A 63 10.61 -4.88 -14.77
CA ASN A 63 11.89 -5.29 -15.34
C ASN A 63 11.85 -5.36 -16.87
N GLU A 64 10.78 -5.90 -17.45
CA GLU A 64 10.57 -5.97 -18.89
C GLU A 64 10.59 -4.56 -19.51
N ILE A 65 9.83 -3.64 -18.93
CA ILE A 65 9.73 -2.26 -19.41
C ILE A 65 11.04 -1.48 -19.19
N MET A 66 11.72 -1.69 -18.07
CA MET A 66 13.00 -1.05 -17.79
C MET A 66 14.14 -1.58 -18.67
N SER A 67 14.02 -2.80 -19.20
CA SER A 67 15.02 -3.38 -20.11
C SER A 67 15.07 -2.67 -21.47
N SER A 68 13.97 -2.04 -21.89
CA SER A 68 13.93 -1.26 -23.11
C SER A 68 14.49 0.15 -22.89
N PRO A 69 15.15 0.76 -23.90
CA PRO A 69 15.52 2.17 -23.85
C PRO A 69 14.28 3.05 -23.72
N MET A 70 14.46 4.21 -23.10
CA MET A 70 13.38 5.18 -22.89
C MET A 70 13.45 6.28 -23.95
N GLU A 71 12.32 6.55 -24.58
CA GLU A 71 12.16 7.73 -25.43
C GLU A 71 12.00 9.00 -24.56
N LEU A 72 12.50 10.14 -25.05
CA LEU A 72 12.34 11.41 -24.38
C LEU A 72 10.90 11.93 -24.57
N THR A 73 10.00 11.50 -23.70
CA THR A 73 8.58 11.85 -23.72
C THR A 73 8.05 12.18 -22.32
N HIS A 74 7.01 13.01 -22.26
CA HIS A 74 6.25 13.25 -21.02
C HIS A 74 5.27 12.10 -20.69
N GLN A 75 5.01 11.18 -21.63
CA GLN A 75 4.11 10.03 -21.42
C GLN A 75 4.82 8.88 -20.68
N ILE A 76 5.32 9.16 -19.48
CA ILE A 76 6.13 8.21 -18.71
C ILE A 76 5.29 7.22 -17.90
N PHE A 77 3.97 7.43 -17.77
CA PHE A 77 3.12 6.63 -16.89
C PHE A 77 3.15 5.11 -17.18
N PRO A 78 3.06 4.64 -18.44
CA PRO A 78 3.20 3.22 -18.76
C PRO A 78 4.57 2.66 -18.38
N ARG A 79 5.59 3.52 -18.29
CA ARG A 79 6.95 3.12 -17.90
C ARG A 79 7.14 3.04 -16.38
N VAL A 80 6.62 4.03 -15.65
CA VAL A 80 6.79 4.13 -14.19
C VAL A 80 5.87 3.15 -13.46
N TYR A 81 4.63 2.99 -13.94
CA TYR A 81 3.63 2.10 -13.35
C TYR A 81 3.01 1.17 -14.41
N PRO A 82 3.80 0.25 -15.01
CA PRO A 82 3.33 -0.59 -16.11
C PRO A 82 2.17 -1.49 -15.72
N HIS A 83 2.20 -2.03 -14.50
CA HIS A 83 1.11 -2.83 -13.93
C HIS A 83 -0.17 -2.02 -13.79
N VAL A 84 -0.11 -0.80 -13.24
CA VAL A 84 -1.30 0.07 -13.12
C VAL A 84 -1.84 0.42 -14.49
N TYR A 85 -0.98 0.85 -15.41
CA TYR A 85 -1.38 1.20 -16.77
C TYR A 85 -2.09 0.05 -17.49
N SER A 86 -1.56 -1.17 -17.36
CA SER A 86 -2.14 -2.37 -17.97
C SER A 86 -3.44 -2.79 -17.28
N TRP A 87 -3.48 -2.77 -15.95
CA TRP A 87 -4.63 -3.22 -15.17
C TRP A 87 -5.80 -2.26 -15.20
N ILE A 88 -5.58 -0.95 -15.36
CA ILE A 88 -6.67 0.01 -15.61
C ILE A 88 -7.45 -0.40 -16.87
N LYS A 89 -6.75 -0.80 -17.94
CA LYS A 89 -7.39 -1.23 -19.20
C LYS A 89 -8.15 -2.55 -19.06
N LEU A 90 -7.69 -3.44 -18.19
CA LEU A 90 -8.27 -4.78 -18.01
C LEU A 90 -9.41 -4.81 -16.99
N TYR A 91 -9.30 -4.06 -15.90
CA TYR A 91 -10.19 -4.15 -14.75
C TYR A 91 -11.03 -2.89 -14.52
N GLY A 92 -10.69 -1.77 -15.16
CA GLY A 92 -11.32 -0.47 -14.99
C GLY A 92 -10.46 0.52 -14.20
N THR A 93 -10.93 1.76 -14.12
CA THR A 93 -10.27 2.88 -13.42
C THR A 93 -10.06 2.63 -11.94
N ASN A 94 -10.94 1.85 -11.31
CA ASN A 94 -10.80 1.42 -9.92
C ASN A 94 -10.66 -0.10 -9.88
N PHE A 95 -9.58 -0.57 -9.25
CA PHE A 95 -9.33 -2.00 -9.15
C PHE A 95 -8.54 -2.36 -7.89
N LEU A 96 -8.69 -3.60 -7.43
CA LEU A 96 -7.97 -4.15 -6.29
C LEU A 96 -6.68 -4.83 -6.75
N MET A 97 -5.55 -4.52 -6.12
CA MET A 97 -4.31 -5.29 -6.25
C MET A 97 -3.73 -5.67 -4.89
N TRP A 98 -2.71 -6.53 -4.89
CA TRP A 98 -2.11 -7.08 -3.69
C TRP A 98 -0.61 -6.81 -3.62
N ASN A 99 -0.17 -6.12 -2.58
CA ASN A 99 1.24 -6.00 -2.23
C ASN A 99 1.56 -7.01 -1.10
N GLY A 100 2.09 -8.17 -1.47
CA GLY A 100 2.14 -9.30 -0.55
C GLY A 100 0.74 -9.66 -0.05
N LEU A 101 0.54 -9.58 1.27
CA LEU A 101 -0.74 -9.83 1.93
C LEU A 101 -1.63 -8.58 2.04
N GLN A 102 -1.11 -7.40 1.67
CA GLN A 102 -1.79 -6.14 1.86
C GLN A 102 -2.65 -5.82 0.62
N PRO A 103 -3.99 -5.74 0.77
CA PRO A 103 -4.84 -5.26 -0.31
C PRO A 103 -4.56 -3.76 -0.56
N GLN A 104 -4.58 -3.37 -1.82
CA GLN A 104 -4.42 -1.99 -2.27
C GLN A 104 -5.52 -1.68 -3.29
N LEU A 105 -6.41 -0.76 -2.94
CA LEU A 105 -7.38 -0.22 -3.87
C LEU A 105 -6.70 0.89 -4.68
N VAL A 106 -6.64 0.71 -5.99
CA VAL A 106 -6.24 1.76 -6.93
C VAL A 106 -7.49 2.53 -7.34
N VAL A 107 -7.40 3.85 -7.26
CA VAL A 107 -8.46 4.77 -7.65
C VAL A 107 -7.90 5.71 -8.71
N ALA A 108 -8.45 5.64 -9.93
CA ALA A 108 -8.03 6.50 -11.05
C ALA A 108 -9.13 7.47 -11.50
N GLU A 109 -10.29 7.48 -10.83
CA GLU A 109 -11.38 8.41 -11.11
C GLU A 109 -11.14 9.78 -10.44
N PRO A 110 -11.15 10.89 -11.22
CA PRO A 110 -10.81 12.21 -10.69
C PRO A 110 -11.67 12.67 -9.50
N ASP A 111 -12.96 12.39 -9.52
CA ASP A 111 -13.89 12.83 -8.46
C ASP A 111 -13.60 12.11 -7.13
N LEU A 112 -13.34 10.80 -7.19
CA LEU A 112 -12.96 10.01 -6.02
C LEU A 112 -11.57 10.40 -5.50
N ILE A 113 -10.61 10.67 -6.40
CA ILE A 113 -9.30 11.17 -6.01
C ILE A 113 -9.44 12.50 -5.26
N LYS A 114 -10.28 13.41 -5.76
CA LYS A 114 -10.53 14.70 -5.10
C LYS A 114 -11.14 14.53 -3.71
N GLU A 115 -12.07 13.59 -3.56
CA GLU A 115 -12.67 13.25 -2.26
C GLU A 115 -11.62 12.70 -1.29
N ILE A 116 -10.83 11.71 -1.71
CA ILE A 116 -9.74 11.11 -0.93
C ILE A 116 -8.70 12.16 -0.53
N LEU A 117 -8.35 13.10 -1.41
CA LEU A 117 -7.33 14.12 -1.12
C LEU A 117 -7.84 15.30 -0.30
N ASN A 118 -9.16 15.54 -0.27
CA ASN A 118 -9.78 16.57 0.57
C ASN A 118 -10.16 16.05 1.96
N ASP A 119 -9.63 14.89 2.37
CA ASP A 119 -9.94 14.14 3.58
C ASP A 119 -10.12 14.98 4.86
N LYS A 120 -11.35 15.45 5.09
CA LYS A 120 -11.70 16.27 6.27
C LYS A 120 -11.77 15.43 7.53
N ASP A 121 -12.23 14.19 7.37
CA ASP A 121 -12.51 13.24 8.46
C ASP A 121 -11.27 12.42 8.85
N ARG A 122 -10.16 12.59 8.13
CA ARG A 122 -8.89 11.85 8.33
C ARG A 122 -9.05 10.34 8.12
N ALA A 123 -9.98 9.95 7.25
CA ALA A 123 -10.27 8.57 6.89
C ALA A 123 -9.16 7.93 6.03
N TYR A 124 -8.34 8.75 5.38
CA TYR A 124 -7.28 8.34 4.45
C TYR A 124 -5.90 8.78 4.99
N PRO A 125 -5.43 8.19 6.11
CA PRO A 125 -4.12 8.50 6.65
C PRO A 125 -3.02 8.13 5.65
N LYS A 126 -1.86 8.79 5.75
CA LYS A 126 -0.72 8.42 4.92
C LYS A 126 -0.33 6.98 5.19
N ARG A 127 0.18 6.31 4.16
CA ARG A 127 0.83 5.00 4.35
C ARG A 127 1.99 5.18 5.33
N GLU A 128 2.06 4.31 6.32
CA GLU A 128 3.19 4.27 7.24
C GLU A 128 4.50 4.05 6.45
N PRO A 129 5.51 4.90 6.65
CA PRO A 129 6.78 4.78 5.95
C PRO A 129 7.45 3.47 6.33
N THR A 130 8.12 2.85 5.37
CA THR A 130 8.93 1.68 5.68
C THR A 130 10.08 2.07 6.61
N ASN A 131 10.59 1.11 7.37
CA ASN A 131 11.72 1.35 8.27
C ASN A 131 12.93 1.97 7.55
N PHE A 132 13.14 1.61 6.28
CA PHE A 132 14.18 2.20 5.44
C PHE A 132 13.91 3.69 5.18
N ILE A 133 12.71 4.03 4.71
CA ILE A 133 12.33 5.42 4.43
C ILE A 133 12.38 6.29 5.69
N LYS A 134 11.93 5.75 6.83
CA LYS A 134 11.98 6.45 8.11
C LYS A 134 13.42 6.68 8.61
N LYS A 135 14.32 5.72 8.43
CA LYS A 135 15.75 5.90 8.76
C LYS A 135 16.43 6.92 7.86
N PHE A 136 16.09 6.95 6.57
CA PHE A 136 16.72 7.81 5.59
C PHE A 136 16.22 9.27 5.67
N LEU A 137 14.90 9.47 5.73
CA LEU A 137 14.29 10.81 5.74
C LEU A 137 14.07 11.36 7.16
N GLY A 138 14.33 10.56 8.19
CA GLY A 138 14.03 10.91 9.57
C GLY A 138 12.54 11.19 9.78
N ASP A 139 12.25 12.04 10.77
CA ASP A 139 10.90 12.53 11.05
C ASP A 139 10.64 13.88 10.34
N GLY A 140 10.56 13.86 9.01
CA GLY A 140 10.25 15.02 8.17
C GLY A 140 8.82 15.02 7.62
N LEU A 141 8.50 15.99 6.76
CA LEU A 141 7.14 16.17 6.19
C LEU A 141 6.56 14.94 5.47
N VAL A 142 7.43 14.12 4.87
CA VAL A 142 7.04 12.91 4.14
C VAL A 142 6.66 11.79 5.10
N THR A 143 7.33 11.67 6.24
CA THR A 143 7.25 10.54 7.17
C THR A 143 6.40 10.82 8.41
N THR A 144 6.16 12.09 8.73
CA THR A 144 5.32 12.49 9.88
C THR A 144 3.84 12.62 9.49
N GLN A 145 2.97 12.41 10.49
CA GLN A 145 1.53 12.60 10.42
C GLN A 145 1.02 13.47 11.59
N GLY A 146 -0.26 13.86 11.56
CA GLY A 146 -0.94 14.53 12.67
C GLY A 146 -0.33 15.89 13.05
N GLU A 147 -0.30 16.18 14.35
CA GLU A 147 0.15 17.48 14.90
C GLU A 147 1.62 17.77 14.58
N LYS A 148 2.50 16.76 14.65
CA LYS A 148 3.92 16.90 14.32
C LYS A 148 4.09 17.34 12.85
N TRP A 149 3.38 16.68 11.95
CA TRP A 149 3.36 17.06 10.54
C TRP A 149 2.82 18.48 10.33
N PHE A 150 1.72 18.84 11.00
CA PHE A 150 1.12 20.17 10.88
C PHE A 150 2.10 21.29 11.27
N LYS A 151 2.78 21.15 12.42
CA LYS A 151 3.79 22.12 12.88
C LYS A 151 4.93 22.26 11.88
N GLN A 152 5.46 21.13 11.38
CA GLN A 152 6.53 21.13 10.38
C GLN A 152 6.08 21.76 9.07
N ARG A 153 4.85 21.48 8.60
CA ARG A 153 4.30 22.00 7.34
C ARG A 153 4.09 23.50 7.43
N LYS A 154 3.54 23.98 8.55
CA LYS A 154 3.36 25.41 8.80
C LYS A 154 4.68 26.17 8.76
N LEU A 155 5.72 25.64 9.40
CA LEU A 155 7.05 26.25 9.39
C LEU A 155 7.65 26.27 7.97
N ALA A 156 7.59 25.14 7.26
CA ALA A 156 8.13 25.04 5.90
C ALA A 156 7.43 25.99 4.93
N ASN A 157 6.11 26.13 5.02
CA ASN A 157 5.34 27.00 4.13
C ASN A 157 5.77 28.47 4.22
N HIS A 158 6.24 28.94 5.38
CA HIS A 158 6.71 30.32 5.54
C HIS A 158 7.86 30.65 4.58
N ALA A 159 8.77 29.71 4.34
CA ALA A 159 9.89 29.90 3.40
C ALA A 159 9.42 30.10 1.94
N PHE A 160 8.19 29.69 1.62
CA PHE A 160 7.59 29.80 0.30
C PHE A 160 6.48 30.87 0.24
N HIS A 161 6.41 31.77 1.23
CA HIS A 161 5.54 32.94 1.15
C HIS A 161 6.05 33.92 0.10
N VAL A 162 5.12 34.58 -0.60
CA VAL A 162 5.43 35.52 -1.69
C VAL A 162 6.42 36.61 -1.24
N GLU A 163 6.28 37.13 -0.02
CA GLU A 163 7.18 38.12 0.56
C GLU A 163 8.62 37.58 0.69
N THR A 164 8.77 36.37 1.21
CA THR A 164 10.07 35.72 1.37
C THR A 164 10.71 35.37 0.02
N LEU A 165 9.90 34.99 -0.97
CA LEU A 165 10.38 34.71 -2.32
C LEU A 165 10.88 35.97 -3.03
N LYS A 166 10.19 37.10 -2.87
CA LYS A 166 10.59 38.39 -3.49
C LYS A 166 11.90 38.94 -2.94
N VAL A 167 12.21 38.69 -1.67
CA VAL A 167 13.45 39.18 -1.04
C VAL A 167 14.68 38.38 -1.48
N ASN A 168 14.48 37.16 -1.98
CA ASN A 168 15.56 36.23 -2.36
C ASN A 168 15.59 35.89 -3.85
N ALA A 169 14.84 36.62 -4.69
CA ALA A 169 14.82 36.50 -6.15
C ALA A 169 15.60 37.65 -6.79
#